data_AF-A0A3M2RZZ3-F1
#
_entry.id   AF-A0A3M2RZZ3-F1
#
_cell.length_a   1.000
_cell.length_b   1.000
_cell.length_c   1.000
_cell.angle_alpha   90.00
_cell.angle_beta   90.00
_cell.angle_gamma   90.00
#
_symmetry.space_group_name_H-M   'P 1'
#
loop_
_entity.id
_entity.type
_entity.pdbx_description
1 polymer ?
#
loop_
_entity_poly.entity_id
_entity_poly.type
_entity_poly.pdbx_seq_one_letter_code
_entity_poly.pdbx_strand_id
1 'polypeptide(L)'
;MSSTPSLLLLPSPPRPSSPITLSAAYRDTLTSLLLKLKSSPTPQTLVIALALPLLEGPAPRVKSIRWSTAQSLLAGLYTLISVICAKEDIPVDVGAGVGSVDVRVVLVDHDHGRRYEPDFEGGYEANCTAVLDLAAFATKRKPWKTVYHPSCEAGYELLSLFLKFAEGKQTFTQSQLVAIEGGISLTTEPGTLSTDLQKGFKTVCLGGTFDHLHPGHKLLLHASALLLAIPDKKSTETCTLIIGISSDELLAKKKYAEELQSWDDRVQTVLSFLSTLLEYDTTAPQPPTTSKPGELVASLRDGRILVRCIILRDPFGPPIHEEDADAIVVSAETRSGGKAINDRRAEKGWRPLEVFEIDVLDATEVGEGDVSKTEDFAAKISSTTIRQQRAEAKRQS
;
A
#
# COMPACT_ATOMS: atom_id res chain seq x y z
N MET A 1 -13.40 -17.26 -4.20
CA MET A 1 -12.09 -17.79 -3.76
C MET A 1 -11.02 -16.84 -4.25
N SER A 2 -10.23 -16.24 -3.37
CA SER A 2 -9.14 -15.33 -3.78
C SER A 2 -8.07 -16.12 -4.52
N SER A 3 -7.69 -15.67 -5.71
CA SER A 3 -6.60 -16.27 -6.48
C SER A 3 -5.27 -16.03 -5.77
N THR A 4 -4.42 -17.05 -5.75
CA THR A 4 -3.06 -16.96 -5.22
C THR A 4 -2.32 -15.79 -5.88
N PRO A 5 -1.77 -14.82 -5.12
CA PRO A 5 -1.12 -13.65 -5.70
C PRO A 5 0.21 -14.00 -6.36
N SER A 6 0.60 -13.20 -7.35
CA SER A 6 1.97 -13.19 -7.86
C SER A 6 2.82 -12.15 -7.14
N LEU A 7 4.13 -12.39 -7.03
CA LEU A 7 5.11 -11.48 -6.45
C LEU A 7 5.98 -10.89 -7.56
N LEU A 8 6.27 -9.59 -7.51
CA LEU A 8 7.37 -8.96 -8.23
C LEU A 8 8.40 -8.48 -7.21
N LEU A 9 9.61 -9.01 -7.26
CA LEU A 9 10.76 -8.48 -6.52
C LEU A 9 11.35 -7.33 -7.34
N LEU A 10 11.21 -6.10 -6.84
CA LEU A 10 11.64 -4.88 -7.53
C LEU A 10 12.83 -4.27 -6.77
N PRO A 11 14.03 -4.19 -7.38
CA PRO A 11 15.20 -3.60 -6.75
C PRO A 11 15.03 -2.09 -6.52
N SER A 12 15.93 -1.47 -5.75
CA SER A 12 15.89 -0.03 -5.46
C SER A 12 15.95 0.79 -6.76
N PRO A 13 15.22 1.92 -6.84
CA PRO A 13 15.32 2.79 -8.00
C PRO A 13 16.65 3.54 -7.98
N PRO A 14 17.06 4.11 -9.13
CA PRO A 14 18.16 5.07 -9.19
C PRO A 14 17.95 6.25 -8.23
N ARG A 15 19.06 6.81 -7.73
CA ARG A 15 19.08 7.96 -6.81
C ARG A 15 19.69 9.19 -7.51
N PRO A 16 19.11 10.40 -7.33
CA PRO A 16 17.87 10.69 -6.62
C PRO A 16 16.64 10.16 -7.37
N SER A 17 15.63 9.71 -6.62
CA SER A 17 14.38 9.26 -7.21
C SER A 17 13.54 10.46 -7.66
N SER A 18 13.28 10.53 -8.95
CA SER A 18 12.28 11.40 -9.57
C SER A 18 11.29 10.55 -10.40
N PRO A 19 10.10 11.07 -10.72
CA PRO A 19 9.16 10.42 -11.62
C PRO A 19 9.78 9.95 -12.96
N ILE A 20 10.71 10.73 -13.53
CA ILE A 20 11.45 10.36 -14.75
C ILE A 20 12.35 9.14 -14.49
N THR A 21 13.14 9.15 -13.41
CA THR A 21 14.02 8.02 -13.09
C THR A 21 13.25 6.76 -12.72
N LEU A 22 12.07 6.91 -12.07
CA LEU A 22 11.17 5.79 -11.76
C LEU A 22 10.58 5.19 -13.04
N SER A 23 10.12 6.05 -13.96
CA SER A 23 9.65 5.66 -15.28
C SER A 23 10.74 4.88 -16.03
N ALA A 24 11.95 5.42 -16.13
CA ALA A 24 13.06 4.78 -16.82
C ALA A 24 13.46 3.43 -16.21
N ALA A 25 13.40 3.31 -14.87
CA ALA A 25 13.77 2.10 -14.16
C ALA A 25 12.72 0.99 -14.25
N TYR A 26 11.42 1.33 -14.25
CA TYR A 26 10.36 0.35 -14.01
C TYR A 26 9.29 0.25 -15.09
N ARG A 27 9.17 1.20 -16.01
CA ARG A 27 8.06 1.23 -16.99
C ARG A 27 7.98 -0.05 -17.81
N ASP A 28 9.10 -0.51 -18.37
CA ASP A 28 9.09 -1.69 -19.25
C ASP A 28 8.76 -2.97 -18.48
N THR A 29 9.38 -3.15 -17.30
CA THR A 29 9.09 -4.26 -16.40
C THR A 29 7.61 -4.31 -16.01
N LEU A 30 7.05 -3.16 -15.57
CA LEU A 30 5.66 -3.08 -15.14
C LEU A 30 4.70 -3.27 -16.32
N THR A 31 4.97 -2.67 -17.49
CA THR A 31 4.13 -2.81 -18.69
C THR A 31 4.07 -4.26 -19.15
N SER A 32 5.23 -4.89 -19.31
CA SER A 32 5.35 -6.29 -19.74
C SER A 32 4.63 -7.23 -18.77
N LEU A 33 4.81 -7.04 -17.47
CA LEU A 33 4.16 -7.86 -16.45
C LEU A 33 2.64 -7.63 -16.38
N LEU A 34 2.19 -6.39 -16.39
CA LEU A 34 0.77 -6.06 -16.29
C LEU A 34 -0.02 -6.60 -17.51
N LEU A 35 0.52 -6.49 -18.72
CA LEU A 35 -0.08 -7.10 -19.92
C LEU A 35 -0.14 -8.63 -19.83
N LYS A 36 0.93 -9.25 -19.31
CA LYS A 36 0.95 -10.70 -19.08
C LYS A 36 -0.14 -11.13 -18.10
N LEU A 37 -0.32 -10.39 -16.99
CA LEU A 37 -1.35 -10.69 -16.00
C LEU A 37 -2.77 -10.38 -16.52
N LYS A 38 -2.95 -9.31 -17.30
CA LYS A 38 -4.21 -8.96 -17.98
C LYS A 38 -4.75 -10.12 -18.82
N SER A 39 -3.88 -10.85 -19.51
CA SER A 39 -4.26 -11.97 -20.37
C SER A 39 -4.80 -13.21 -19.61
N SER A 40 -4.75 -13.20 -18.27
CA SER A 40 -5.24 -14.32 -17.45
C SER A 40 -6.77 -14.41 -17.51
N PRO A 41 -7.35 -15.64 -17.54
CA PRO A 41 -8.80 -15.84 -17.55
C PRO A 41 -9.48 -15.46 -16.22
N THR A 42 -8.69 -15.14 -15.19
CA THR A 42 -9.19 -14.79 -13.85
C THR A 42 -8.57 -13.47 -13.39
N PRO A 43 -9.26 -12.69 -12.53
CA PRO A 43 -8.67 -11.52 -11.88
C PRO A 43 -7.33 -11.88 -11.21
N GLN A 44 -6.31 -11.05 -11.42
CA GLN A 44 -4.99 -11.26 -10.83
C GLN A 44 -4.74 -10.30 -9.67
N THR A 45 -3.99 -10.75 -8.67
CA THR A 45 -3.39 -9.89 -7.64
C THR A 45 -1.88 -9.92 -7.80
N LEU A 46 -1.28 -8.74 -7.93
CA LEU A 46 0.17 -8.55 -8.01
C LEU A 46 0.67 -7.83 -6.77
N VAL A 47 1.55 -8.48 -6.00
CA VAL A 47 2.29 -7.83 -4.92
C VAL A 47 3.65 -7.40 -5.45
N ILE A 48 3.96 -6.11 -5.37
CA ILE A 48 5.27 -5.57 -5.74
C ILE A 48 6.05 -5.32 -4.45
N ALA A 49 7.10 -6.10 -4.21
CA ALA A 49 8.03 -5.89 -3.11
C ALA A 49 9.17 -4.97 -3.58
N LEU A 50 9.07 -3.69 -3.24
CA LEU A 50 10.07 -2.68 -3.56
C LEU A 50 11.15 -2.68 -2.48
N ALA A 51 12.38 -3.07 -2.83
CA ALA A 51 13.51 -3.20 -1.92
C ALA A 51 14.38 -1.94 -1.91
N LEU A 52 14.50 -1.26 -0.77
CA LEU A 52 15.27 -0.01 -0.61
C LEU A 52 15.53 0.31 0.87
N PRO A 53 16.59 1.06 1.22
CA PRO A 53 16.89 1.41 2.62
C PRO A 53 15.97 2.53 3.11
N LEU A 54 14.93 2.16 3.84
CA LEU A 54 13.94 3.09 4.39
C LEU A 54 14.08 3.30 5.89
N LEU A 55 14.66 2.33 6.59
CA LEU A 55 14.69 2.33 8.04
C LEU A 55 16.04 2.76 8.57
N GLU A 56 16.02 3.65 9.55
CA GLU A 56 17.19 4.08 10.29
C GLU A 56 16.88 4.14 11.78
N GLY A 57 17.87 3.90 12.62
CA GLY A 57 17.68 4.07 14.06
C GLY A 57 18.74 3.36 14.90
N PRO A 58 18.85 3.75 16.18
CA PRO A 58 19.98 3.42 17.05
C PRO A 58 20.06 1.95 17.44
N ALA A 59 18.97 1.19 17.28
CA ALA A 59 18.91 -0.22 17.59
C ALA A 59 18.00 -0.95 16.59
N PRO A 60 18.14 -2.29 16.43
CA PRO A 60 17.27 -3.09 15.55
C PRO A 60 15.78 -2.84 15.80
N ARG A 61 15.38 -2.65 17.07
CA ARG A 61 13.98 -2.48 17.50
C ARG A 61 13.48 -1.05 17.67
N VAL A 62 14.32 -0.09 17.35
CA VAL A 62 14.01 1.33 17.43
C VAL A 62 14.37 1.93 16.10
N LYS A 63 13.42 1.84 15.16
CA LYS A 63 13.58 2.38 13.80
C LYS A 63 12.56 3.48 13.53
N SER A 64 13.01 4.44 12.74
CA SER A 64 12.20 5.46 12.09
C SER A 64 12.23 5.23 10.59
N ILE A 65 11.15 5.61 9.91
CA ILE A 65 11.06 5.56 8.46
C ILE A 65 11.55 6.87 7.86
N ARG A 66 12.30 6.80 6.76
CA ARG A 66 12.59 7.94 5.88
C ARG A 66 11.30 8.32 5.14
N TRP A 67 10.53 9.22 5.73
CA TRP A 67 9.12 9.41 5.39
C TRP A 67 8.93 9.95 3.97
N SER A 68 9.59 11.04 3.62
CA SER A 68 9.52 11.69 2.30
C SER A 68 9.93 10.72 1.20
N THR A 69 11.00 9.96 1.42
CA THR A 69 11.47 8.95 0.47
C THR A 69 10.42 7.85 0.27
N ALA A 70 9.87 7.31 1.36
CA ALA A 70 8.82 6.28 1.28
C ALA A 70 7.55 6.82 0.59
N GLN A 71 7.09 8.02 0.96
CA GLN A 71 5.87 8.62 0.43
C GLN A 71 6.03 8.97 -1.06
N SER A 72 7.12 9.64 -1.45
CA SER A 72 7.36 10.05 -2.84
C SER A 72 7.51 8.85 -3.76
N LEU A 73 8.17 7.77 -3.30
CA LEU A 73 8.31 6.54 -4.06
C LEU A 73 6.99 5.78 -4.20
N LEU A 74 6.20 5.69 -3.14
CA LEU A 74 4.87 5.08 -3.21
C LEU A 74 3.95 5.85 -4.16
N ALA A 75 3.93 7.18 -4.05
CA ALA A 75 3.16 8.03 -4.95
C ALA A 75 3.61 7.85 -6.40
N GLY A 76 4.91 8.00 -6.69
CA GLY A 76 5.45 7.85 -8.04
C GLY A 76 5.21 6.46 -8.64
N LEU A 77 5.34 5.40 -7.85
CA LEU A 77 5.09 4.03 -8.32
C LEU A 77 3.60 3.77 -8.59
N TYR A 78 2.71 4.18 -7.69
CA TYR A 78 1.27 4.06 -7.94
C TYR A 78 0.81 4.93 -9.11
N THR A 79 1.42 6.10 -9.33
CA THR A 79 1.16 6.94 -10.52
C THR A 79 1.60 6.20 -11.78
N LEU A 80 2.83 5.68 -11.81
CA LEU A 80 3.35 4.95 -12.97
C LEU A 80 2.48 3.72 -13.31
N ILE A 81 2.10 2.93 -12.30
CA ILE A 81 1.19 1.79 -12.47
C ILE A 81 -0.15 2.25 -13.05
N SER A 82 -0.72 3.32 -12.50
CA SER A 82 -2.00 3.86 -12.96
C SER A 82 -1.93 4.37 -14.39
N VAL A 83 -0.84 5.04 -14.79
CA VAL A 83 -0.59 5.50 -16.16
C VAL A 83 -0.51 4.32 -17.13
N ILE A 84 0.25 3.27 -16.77
CA ILE A 84 0.37 2.06 -17.59
C ILE A 84 -1.00 1.39 -17.73
N CYS A 85 -1.70 1.16 -16.62
CA CYS A 85 -3.01 0.51 -16.66
C CYS A 85 -4.03 1.32 -17.45
N ALA A 86 -4.03 2.66 -17.35
CA ALA A 86 -4.93 3.51 -18.13
C ALA A 86 -4.60 3.49 -19.63
N LYS A 87 -3.31 3.41 -20.01
CA LYS A 87 -2.87 3.31 -21.40
C LYS A 87 -3.22 1.95 -22.00
N GLU A 88 -3.03 0.89 -21.23
CA GLU A 88 -3.21 -0.49 -21.66
C GLU A 88 -4.62 -1.06 -21.36
N ASP A 89 -5.57 -0.22 -20.94
CA ASP A 89 -6.95 -0.58 -20.62
C ASP A 89 -7.05 -1.75 -19.62
N ILE A 90 -6.37 -1.60 -18.48
CA ILE A 90 -6.33 -2.58 -17.38
C ILE A 90 -7.12 -2.01 -16.20
N PRO A 91 -8.24 -2.64 -15.80
CA PRO A 91 -8.95 -2.24 -14.59
C PRO A 91 -8.08 -2.42 -13.34
N VAL A 92 -8.00 -1.37 -12.51
CA VAL A 92 -7.09 -1.28 -11.35
C VAL A 92 -7.78 -1.39 -10.00
N ASP A 93 -9.10 -1.24 -9.97
CA ASP A 93 -9.91 -1.35 -8.77
C ASP A 93 -10.13 -2.82 -8.37
N VAL A 94 -10.18 -3.06 -7.06
CA VAL A 94 -10.33 -4.41 -6.53
C VAL A 94 -11.70 -4.97 -6.92
N GLY A 95 -11.70 -6.13 -7.58
CA GLY A 95 -12.93 -6.82 -7.97
C GLY A 95 -13.52 -6.38 -9.31
N ALA A 96 -12.76 -5.68 -10.16
CA ALA A 96 -13.21 -5.25 -11.48
C ALA A 96 -13.43 -6.38 -12.52
N GLY A 97 -13.14 -7.63 -12.17
CA GLY A 97 -13.46 -8.80 -13.00
C GLY A 97 -12.32 -9.27 -13.91
N VAL A 98 -12.64 -9.97 -15.00
CA VAL A 98 -11.65 -10.57 -15.91
C VAL A 98 -10.78 -9.47 -16.54
N GLY A 99 -9.48 -9.71 -16.67
CA GLY A 99 -8.53 -8.73 -17.18
C GLY A 99 -8.06 -7.70 -16.15
N SER A 100 -8.68 -7.64 -14.96
CA SER A 100 -8.23 -6.75 -13.87
C SER A 100 -6.95 -7.24 -13.19
N VAL A 101 -6.13 -6.28 -12.78
CA VAL A 101 -4.92 -6.55 -12.00
C VAL A 101 -4.92 -5.68 -10.75
N ASP A 102 -5.18 -6.30 -9.60
CA ASP A 102 -5.08 -5.67 -8.29
C ASP A 102 -3.61 -5.56 -7.87
N VAL A 103 -2.98 -4.43 -8.17
CA VAL A 103 -1.60 -4.14 -7.77
C VAL A 103 -1.54 -3.63 -6.34
N ARG A 104 -0.65 -4.23 -5.53
CA ARG A 104 -0.39 -3.88 -4.13
C ARG A 104 1.11 -3.72 -3.91
N VAL A 105 1.56 -2.54 -3.54
CA VAL A 105 2.99 -2.29 -3.25
C VAL A 105 3.27 -2.59 -1.78
N VAL A 106 4.36 -3.30 -1.51
CA VAL A 106 4.93 -3.53 -0.18
C VAL A 106 6.36 -3.00 -0.20
N LEU A 107 6.70 -2.17 0.78
CA LEU A 107 8.07 -1.70 0.96
C LEU A 107 8.87 -2.74 1.76
N VAL A 108 10.10 -2.99 1.34
CA VAL A 108 11.02 -3.94 1.98
C VAL A 108 12.33 -3.22 2.27
N ASP A 109 12.74 -3.17 3.54
CA ASP A 109 13.97 -2.51 3.97
C ASP A 109 15.20 -3.36 3.59
N HIS A 110 15.90 -2.91 2.55
CA HIS A 110 17.08 -3.57 2.03
C HIS A 110 17.91 -2.59 1.22
N ASP A 111 19.23 -2.60 1.41
CA ASP A 111 20.15 -1.84 0.56
C ASP A 111 21.02 -2.81 -0.23
N HIS A 112 21.39 -2.41 -1.44
CA HIS A 112 22.33 -3.17 -2.25
C HIS A 112 23.64 -3.37 -1.48
N GLY A 113 24.12 -4.62 -1.41
CA GLY A 113 25.32 -4.97 -0.65
C GLY A 113 25.15 -5.01 0.89
N ARG A 114 23.95 -4.79 1.44
CA ARG A 114 23.69 -4.99 2.88
C ARG A 114 23.97 -6.45 3.25
N ARG A 115 24.90 -6.65 4.18
CA ARG A 115 25.17 -7.97 4.77
C ARG A 115 24.25 -8.21 5.95
N TYR A 116 23.59 -9.36 5.94
CA TYR A 116 22.85 -9.88 7.09
C TYR A 116 23.77 -10.82 7.88
N GLU A 117 23.54 -10.93 9.19
CA GLU A 117 24.32 -11.85 10.01
C GLU A 117 24.13 -13.31 9.56
N PRO A 118 25.15 -14.19 9.68
CA PRO A 118 25.12 -15.56 9.14
C PRO A 118 23.95 -16.43 9.65
N ASP A 119 23.45 -16.16 10.86
CA ASP A 119 22.31 -16.84 11.49
C ASP A 119 21.10 -15.90 11.65
N PHE A 120 21.04 -14.82 10.86
CA PHE A 120 19.87 -13.95 10.81
C PHE A 120 18.72 -14.74 10.19
N GLU A 121 17.94 -15.41 11.04
CA GLU A 121 16.85 -16.31 10.61
C GLU A 121 15.74 -15.57 9.84
N GLY A 122 15.82 -14.24 9.69
CA GLY A 122 14.73 -13.39 9.23
C GLY A 122 13.48 -13.55 10.10
N GLY A 123 13.58 -14.25 11.24
CA GLY A 123 12.54 -14.29 12.24
C GLY A 123 12.32 -12.88 12.69
N TYR A 124 11.05 -12.45 12.73
CA TYR A 124 10.62 -11.12 13.11
C TYR A 124 11.44 -10.53 14.27
N GLU A 125 12.54 -9.85 13.95
CA GLU A 125 13.16 -8.90 14.84
C GLU A 125 12.32 -7.66 14.67
N ALA A 126 11.54 -7.34 15.70
CA ALA A 126 10.61 -6.24 15.68
C ALA A 126 11.39 -4.96 15.40
N ASN A 127 11.53 -4.56 14.13
CA ASN A 127 11.96 -3.21 13.80
C ASN A 127 10.91 -2.18 14.22
N CYS A 128 9.79 -2.66 14.76
CA CYS A 128 8.67 -1.91 15.30
C CYS A 128 8.01 -1.00 14.26
N THR A 129 8.15 -1.35 12.98
CA THR A 129 7.53 -0.65 11.84
C THR A 129 6.70 -1.60 10.97
N ALA A 130 5.87 -1.01 10.10
CA ALA A 130 5.13 -1.77 9.09
C ALA A 130 6.03 -2.36 7.99
N VAL A 131 7.20 -1.75 7.73
CA VAL A 131 8.17 -2.18 6.71
C VAL A 131 8.97 -3.36 7.24
N LEU A 132 8.99 -4.48 6.51
CA LEU A 132 9.83 -5.63 6.86
C LEU A 132 11.20 -5.48 6.20
N ASP A 133 12.26 -5.96 6.84
CA ASP A 133 13.50 -6.21 6.10
C ASP A 133 13.34 -7.39 5.13
N LEU A 134 14.28 -7.55 4.19
CA LEU A 134 14.21 -8.60 3.18
C LEU A 134 14.14 -10.02 3.76
N ALA A 135 14.84 -10.32 4.84
CA ALA A 135 14.81 -11.66 5.41
C ALA A 135 13.45 -11.93 6.08
N ALA A 136 12.92 -10.97 6.84
CA ALA A 136 11.58 -11.03 7.40
C ALA A 136 10.49 -11.12 6.32
N PHE A 137 10.65 -10.42 5.20
CA PHE A 137 9.74 -10.55 4.07
C PHE A 137 9.83 -11.92 3.38
N ALA A 138 11.04 -12.47 3.20
CA ALA A 138 11.26 -13.75 2.52
C ALA A 138 10.81 -14.97 3.34
N THR A 139 10.86 -14.88 4.67
CA THR A 139 10.40 -15.94 5.58
C THR A 139 8.88 -15.96 5.75
N LYS A 140 8.19 -14.88 5.34
CA LYS A 140 6.74 -14.72 5.36
C LYS A 140 6.06 -15.78 4.49
N ARG A 141 5.36 -16.74 5.10
CA ARG A 141 4.65 -17.80 4.37
C ARG A 141 3.46 -17.20 3.62
N LYS A 142 3.63 -17.03 2.31
CA LYS A 142 2.53 -16.69 1.40
C LYS A 142 2.57 -17.64 0.20
N PRO A 143 1.42 -18.21 -0.21
CA PRO A 143 1.39 -18.97 -1.45
C PRO A 143 1.59 -17.96 -2.58
N TRP A 144 2.75 -18.02 -3.25
CA TRP A 144 3.04 -17.22 -4.43
C TRP A 144 2.75 -18.05 -5.67
N LYS A 145 1.91 -17.54 -6.58
CA LYS A 145 1.62 -18.21 -7.86
C LYS A 145 2.86 -18.20 -8.76
N THR A 146 3.45 -17.02 -8.90
CA THR A 146 4.69 -16.79 -9.65
C THR A 146 5.48 -15.70 -8.94
N VAL A 147 6.79 -15.84 -8.90
CA VAL A 147 7.76 -14.84 -8.44
C VAL A 147 8.46 -14.30 -9.67
N TYR A 148 8.18 -13.04 -9.96
CA TYR A 148 8.79 -12.28 -11.03
C TYR A 148 9.97 -11.45 -10.51
N HIS A 149 10.95 -11.25 -11.37
CA HIS A 149 12.04 -10.30 -11.14
C HIS A 149 12.47 -9.68 -12.49
N PRO A 150 12.99 -8.44 -12.48
CA PRO A 150 13.62 -7.86 -13.67
C PRO A 150 14.81 -8.69 -14.13
N SER A 151 14.98 -8.85 -15.43
CA SER A 151 16.11 -9.52 -16.07
C SER A 151 17.32 -8.59 -16.18
N CYS A 152 17.78 -8.10 -15.02
CA CYS A 152 18.98 -7.28 -14.87
C CYS A 152 19.77 -7.74 -13.64
N GLU A 153 21.03 -7.32 -13.51
CA GLU A 153 21.93 -7.73 -12.42
C GLU A 153 21.29 -7.55 -11.03
N ALA A 154 20.79 -6.35 -10.74
CA ALA A 154 20.13 -6.04 -9.47
C ALA A 154 18.87 -6.90 -9.21
N GLY A 155 18.14 -7.27 -10.26
CA GLY A 155 16.97 -8.16 -10.15
C GLY A 155 17.36 -9.60 -9.79
N TYR A 156 18.42 -10.13 -10.42
CA TYR A 156 18.95 -11.46 -10.10
C TYR A 156 19.58 -11.52 -8.70
N GLU A 157 20.29 -10.48 -8.28
CA GLU A 157 20.87 -10.39 -6.94
C GLU A 157 19.76 -10.39 -5.86
N LEU A 158 18.74 -9.55 -6.02
CA LEU A 158 17.61 -9.49 -5.09
C LEU A 158 16.86 -10.83 -5.02
N LEU A 159 16.63 -11.50 -6.16
CA LEU A 159 16.03 -12.83 -6.20
C LEU A 159 16.89 -13.85 -5.44
N SER A 160 18.19 -13.89 -5.72
CA SER A 160 19.12 -14.82 -5.08
C SER A 160 19.09 -14.69 -3.56
N LEU A 161 19.12 -13.45 -3.07
CA LEU A 161 19.07 -13.16 -1.64
C LEU A 161 17.70 -13.48 -1.02
N PHE A 162 16.59 -13.18 -1.70
CA PHE A 162 15.25 -13.57 -1.30
C PHE A 162 15.13 -15.10 -1.16
N LEU A 163 15.61 -15.87 -2.14
CA LEU A 163 15.55 -17.33 -2.12
C LEU A 163 16.41 -17.91 -0.99
N LYS A 164 17.60 -17.33 -0.74
CA LYS A 164 18.45 -17.72 0.38
C LYS A 164 17.74 -17.60 1.72
N PHE A 165 16.99 -16.53 1.96
CA PHE A 165 16.22 -16.36 3.21
C PHE A 165 14.94 -17.17 3.26
N ALA A 166 14.33 -17.44 2.10
CA ALA A 166 13.14 -18.28 2.03
C ALA A 166 13.46 -19.78 2.22
N GLU A 167 14.72 -20.18 2.05
CA GLU A 167 15.18 -21.56 2.21
C GLU A 167 14.76 -22.14 3.56
N GLY A 168 14.20 -23.35 3.54
CA GLY A 168 13.67 -24.03 4.74
C GLY A 168 12.35 -23.46 5.29
N LYS A 169 11.88 -22.30 4.82
CA LYS A 169 10.58 -21.71 5.20
C LYS A 169 9.53 -21.87 4.10
N GLN A 170 9.94 -21.73 2.83
CA GLN A 170 9.11 -21.85 1.64
C GLN A 170 9.87 -22.61 0.55
N THR A 171 9.15 -23.22 -0.39
CA THR A 171 9.75 -23.94 -1.53
C THR A 171 9.21 -23.38 -2.83
N PHE A 172 10.12 -23.07 -3.76
CA PHE A 172 9.79 -22.54 -5.09
C PHE A 172 10.26 -23.52 -6.15
N THR A 173 9.39 -23.83 -7.11
CA THR A 173 9.80 -24.57 -8.31
C THR A 173 10.43 -23.63 -9.34
N GLN A 174 11.26 -24.16 -10.23
CA GLN A 174 11.84 -23.36 -11.32
C GLN A 174 10.76 -22.69 -12.19
N SER A 175 9.62 -23.34 -12.40
CA SER A 175 8.50 -22.78 -13.18
C SER A 175 7.78 -21.63 -12.48
N GLN A 176 7.95 -21.47 -11.16
CA GLN A 176 7.43 -20.33 -10.42
C GLN A 176 8.34 -19.10 -10.53
N LEU A 177 9.61 -19.24 -10.92
CA LEU A 177 10.56 -18.15 -11.01
C LEU A 177 10.63 -17.65 -12.46
N VAL A 178 10.23 -16.40 -12.71
CA VAL A 178 10.12 -15.87 -14.07
C VAL A 178 10.80 -14.52 -14.20
N ALA A 179 11.85 -14.47 -15.01
CA ALA A 179 12.47 -13.21 -15.41
C ALA A 179 11.52 -12.44 -16.36
N ILE A 180 11.42 -11.14 -16.16
CA ILE A 180 10.68 -10.19 -17.00
C ILE A 180 11.66 -9.14 -17.53
N GLU A 181 11.35 -8.50 -18.65
CA GLU A 181 12.14 -7.38 -19.18
C GLU A 181 12.48 -6.35 -18.09
N GLY A 182 13.76 -6.00 -17.98
CA GLY A 182 14.25 -5.01 -17.01
C GLY A 182 14.31 -3.63 -17.64
N GLY A 183 13.97 -2.59 -16.88
CA GLY A 183 14.19 -1.20 -17.31
C GLY A 183 15.67 -0.79 -17.30
N ILE A 184 15.92 0.48 -17.62
CA ILE A 184 17.28 1.00 -17.74
C ILE A 184 17.90 1.12 -16.35
N SER A 185 19.03 0.43 -16.15
CA SER A 185 19.86 0.58 -14.95
C SER A 185 20.66 1.88 -15.07
N LEU A 186 20.19 2.94 -14.41
CA LEU A 186 20.95 4.19 -14.28
C LEU A 186 21.92 4.07 -13.09
N THR A 187 23.16 4.50 -13.28
CA THR A 187 24.15 4.59 -12.19
C THR A 187 23.62 5.50 -11.09
N THR A 188 23.43 4.93 -9.89
CA THR A 188 23.12 5.68 -8.68
C THR A 188 24.32 6.51 -8.27
N GLU A 189 24.18 7.84 -8.21
CA GLU A 189 25.12 8.61 -7.41
C GLU A 189 24.84 8.34 -5.93
N PRO A 190 25.86 8.38 -5.04
CA PRO A 190 25.65 8.39 -3.60
C PRO A 190 24.95 9.70 -3.20
N GLY A 191 23.64 9.76 -3.44
CA GLY A 191 22.80 10.86 -3.01
C GLY A 191 22.57 10.79 -1.50
N THR A 192 22.64 11.94 -0.85
CA THR A 192 22.25 12.10 0.55
C THR A 192 20.78 11.71 0.68
N LEU A 193 20.51 10.54 1.27
CA LEU A 193 19.16 10.15 1.61
C LEU A 193 18.57 11.21 2.55
N SER A 194 17.28 11.52 2.38
CA SER A 194 16.57 12.49 3.22
C SER A 194 16.75 12.20 4.72
N THR A 195 16.89 13.27 5.51
CA THR A 195 17.05 13.23 6.97
C THR A 195 15.71 13.23 7.72
N ASP A 196 14.58 13.16 7.02
CA ASP A 196 13.25 13.16 7.62
C ASP A 196 12.87 11.77 8.20
N LEU A 197 13.42 11.49 9.37
CA LEU A 197 13.14 10.27 10.12
C LEU A 197 11.84 10.44 10.92
N GLN A 198 10.76 9.82 10.42
CA GLN A 198 9.46 9.78 11.09
C GLN A 198 9.37 8.59 12.04
N LYS A 199 9.05 8.86 13.30
CA LYS A 199 8.68 7.82 14.27
C LYS A 199 7.22 7.42 14.07
N GLY A 200 6.91 6.16 14.34
CA GLY A 200 5.53 5.71 14.34
C GLY A 200 4.73 6.25 15.53
N PHE A 201 3.40 6.16 15.42
CA PHE A 201 2.42 6.53 16.41
C PHE A 201 1.66 5.31 16.93
N LYS A 202 1.11 5.42 18.14
CA LYS A 202 0.31 4.34 18.72
C LYS A 202 -1.07 4.30 18.07
N THR A 203 -1.68 5.45 17.82
CA THR A 203 -3.01 5.53 17.19
C THR A 203 -2.99 6.47 15.98
N VAL A 204 -3.18 5.90 14.79
CA VAL A 204 -3.27 6.62 13.51
C VAL A 204 -4.70 6.58 12.99
N CYS A 205 -5.20 7.72 12.53
CA CYS A 205 -6.57 7.86 12.01
C CYS A 205 -6.56 8.17 10.51
N LEU A 206 -7.50 7.58 9.77
CA LEU A 206 -7.77 7.89 8.37
C LEU A 206 -9.29 7.85 8.14
N GLY A 207 -9.81 8.81 7.38
CA GLY A 207 -11.22 8.83 6.96
C GLY A 207 -11.34 8.76 5.44
N GLY A 208 -12.36 8.06 4.94
CA GLY A 208 -12.62 8.00 3.50
C GLY A 208 -13.87 7.20 3.13
N THR A 209 -14.26 7.27 1.86
CA THR A 209 -15.32 6.40 1.35
C THR A 209 -14.80 5.00 1.05
N PHE A 210 -13.60 4.87 0.46
CA PHE A 210 -12.98 3.61 0.04
C PHE A 210 -13.86 2.77 -0.91
N ASP A 211 -14.68 3.43 -1.72
CA ASP A 211 -15.50 2.81 -2.75
C ASP A 211 -14.65 2.48 -3.98
N HIS A 212 -14.80 1.25 -4.50
CA HIS A 212 -14.00 0.67 -5.57
C HIS A 212 -12.50 0.91 -5.35
N LEU A 213 -11.93 0.25 -4.35
CA LEU A 213 -10.58 0.52 -3.86
C LEU A 213 -9.54 0.55 -5.01
N HIS A 214 -9.07 1.76 -5.33
CA HIS A 214 -8.17 2.08 -6.44
C HIS A 214 -6.82 2.63 -5.92
N PRO A 215 -5.81 2.89 -6.79
CA PRO A 215 -4.47 3.30 -6.37
C PRO A 215 -4.40 4.51 -5.42
N GLY A 216 -5.26 5.52 -5.58
CA GLY A 216 -5.32 6.68 -4.68
C GLY A 216 -5.68 6.31 -3.23
N HIS A 217 -6.71 5.47 -3.04
CA HIS A 217 -7.05 4.95 -1.72
C HIS A 217 -5.95 4.04 -1.15
N LYS A 218 -5.33 3.21 -1.99
CA LYS A 218 -4.23 2.32 -1.58
C LYS A 218 -3.02 3.12 -1.07
N LEU A 219 -2.71 4.26 -1.70
CA LEU A 219 -1.65 5.16 -1.24
C LEU A 219 -1.95 5.71 0.16
N LEU A 220 -3.15 6.22 0.42
CA LEU A 220 -3.57 6.73 1.74
C LEU A 220 -3.51 5.65 2.83
N LEU A 221 -4.05 4.47 2.54
CA LEU A 221 -4.03 3.32 3.47
C LEU A 221 -2.59 2.87 3.76
N HIS A 222 -1.74 2.81 2.73
CA HIS A 222 -0.34 2.40 2.90
C HIS A 222 0.42 3.44 3.72
N ALA A 223 0.29 4.73 3.40
CA ALA A 223 0.90 5.82 4.18
C ALA A 223 0.47 5.77 5.66
N SER A 224 -0.81 5.53 5.93
CA SER A 224 -1.33 5.39 7.31
C SER A 224 -0.73 4.17 8.03
N ALA A 225 -0.57 3.05 7.33
CA ALA A 225 0.06 1.85 7.89
C ALA A 225 1.55 2.08 8.22
N LEU A 226 2.29 2.84 7.40
CA LEU A 226 3.70 3.17 7.64
C LEU A 226 3.92 4.01 8.90
N LEU A 227 2.91 4.77 9.32
CA LEU A 227 2.94 5.62 10.51
C LEU A 227 2.66 4.86 11.81
N LEU A 228 2.41 3.55 11.80
CA LEU A 228 2.19 2.77 13.02
C LEU A 228 3.51 2.44 13.73
N ALA A 229 3.59 2.76 15.02
CA ALA A 229 4.60 2.23 15.94
C ALA A 229 4.15 0.83 16.41
N ILE A 230 4.59 -0.21 15.70
CA ILE A 230 4.16 -1.57 15.97
C ILE A 230 4.90 -2.09 17.20
N PRO A 231 4.20 -2.48 18.28
CA PRO A 231 4.86 -2.94 19.50
C PRO A 231 5.70 -4.19 19.29
N ASP A 232 6.72 -4.33 20.14
CA ASP A 232 7.55 -5.52 20.20
C ASP A 232 6.72 -6.79 20.40
N LYS A 233 7.16 -7.93 19.86
CA LYS A 233 6.47 -9.22 20.03
C LYS A 233 6.29 -9.62 21.50
N LYS A 234 7.20 -9.20 22.38
CA LYS A 234 7.14 -9.46 23.83
C LYS A 234 6.28 -8.45 24.59
N SER A 235 5.83 -7.37 23.94
CA SER A 235 4.97 -6.36 24.54
C SER A 235 3.54 -6.85 24.63
N THR A 236 2.83 -6.42 25.68
CA THR A 236 1.36 -6.57 25.79
C THR A 236 0.61 -5.39 25.19
N GLU A 237 1.33 -4.38 24.69
CA GLU A 237 0.73 -3.21 24.06
C GLU A 237 0.29 -3.49 22.63
N THR A 238 -0.64 -2.66 22.14
CA THR A 238 -1.11 -2.66 20.76
C THR A 238 -0.99 -1.26 20.17
N CYS A 239 -0.77 -1.20 18.85
CA CYS A 239 -1.04 0.01 18.07
C CYS A 239 -2.35 -0.14 17.30
N THR A 240 -2.96 0.98 16.97
CA THR A 240 -4.29 1.04 16.37
C THR A 240 -4.29 1.89 15.11
N LEU A 241 -4.83 1.34 14.03
CA LEU A 241 -5.21 2.08 12.83
C LEU A 241 -6.73 2.22 12.82
N ILE A 242 -7.23 3.43 13.01
CA ILE A 242 -8.65 3.76 12.97
C ILE A 242 -9.00 4.22 11.56
N ILE A 243 -9.92 3.50 10.91
CA ILE A 243 -10.36 3.79 9.55
C ILE A 243 -11.84 4.11 9.58
N GLY A 244 -12.16 5.39 9.47
CA GLY A 244 -13.51 5.86 9.29
C GLY A 244 -13.97 5.66 7.85
N ILE A 245 -14.97 4.80 7.66
CA ILE A 245 -15.54 4.45 6.37
C ILE A 245 -16.94 5.06 6.27
N SER A 246 -17.15 5.98 5.31
CA SER A 246 -18.42 6.68 5.12
C SER A 246 -19.62 5.73 5.05
N SER A 247 -20.67 6.04 5.80
CA SER A 247 -21.96 5.35 5.75
C SER A 247 -22.70 5.61 4.44
N ASP A 248 -23.64 4.73 4.10
CA ASP A 248 -24.42 4.88 2.87
C ASP A 248 -25.29 6.15 2.91
N GLU A 249 -25.73 6.58 4.09
CA GLU A 249 -26.48 7.83 4.28
C GLU A 249 -25.65 9.07 3.91
N LEU A 250 -24.35 9.10 4.24
CA LEU A 250 -23.45 10.19 3.83
C LEU A 250 -23.17 10.18 2.32
N LEU A 251 -23.46 9.07 1.65
CA LEU A 251 -23.14 8.84 0.23
C LEU A 251 -24.38 8.88 -0.67
N ALA A 252 -25.58 8.98 -0.11
CA ALA A 252 -26.86 8.88 -0.81
C ALA A 252 -27.06 9.88 -1.96
N LYS A 253 -26.32 11.00 -1.96
CA LYS A 253 -26.37 12.03 -3.02
C LYS A 253 -25.30 11.87 -4.10
N LYS A 254 -24.43 10.85 -4.01
CA LYS A 254 -23.37 10.67 -5.00
C LYS A 254 -23.96 10.21 -6.34
N LYS A 255 -23.37 10.69 -7.44
CA LYS A 255 -23.72 10.23 -8.80
C LYS A 255 -23.50 8.72 -8.92
N TYR A 256 -24.39 8.02 -9.62
CA TYR A 256 -24.36 6.56 -9.82
C TYR A 256 -24.33 5.78 -8.49
N ALA A 257 -25.21 6.16 -7.54
CA ALA A 257 -25.28 5.56 -6.21
C ALA A 257 -25.63 4.06 -6.25
N GLU A 258 -26.29 3.59 -7.32
CA GLU A 258 -26.61 2.19 -7.57
C GLU A 258 -25.37 1.29 -7.75
N GLU A 259 -24.21 1.88 -8.10
CA GLU A 259 -22.93 1.16 -8.22
C GLU A 259 -22.04 1.31 -6.98
N LEU A 260 -22.56 1.93 -5.91
CA LEU A 260 -21.81 2.09 -4.66
C LEU A 260 -21.67 0.73 -3.96
N GLN A 261 -20.44 0.40 -3.52
CA GLN A 261 -20.21 -0.79 -2.71
C GLN A 261 -20.82 -0.64 -1.32
N SER A 262 -21.39 -1.73 -0.80
CA SER A 262 -21.90 -1.75 0.58
C SER A 262 -20.78 -1.43 1.59
N TRP A 263 -21.15 -0.96 2.78
CA TRP A 263 -20.16 -0.73 3.84
C TRP A 263 -19.34 -1.99 4.14
N ASP A 264 -19.99 -3.16 4.20
CA ASP A 264 -19.32 -4.43 4.44
C ASP A 264 -18.30 -4.76 3.33
N ASP A 265 -18.67 -4.63 2.06
CA ASP A 265 -17.75 -4.90 0.94
C ASP A 265 -16.52 -3.99 0.96
N ARG A 266 -16.72 -2.70 1.30
CA ARG A 266 -15.63 -1.72 1.41
C ARG A 266 -14.71 -2.05 2.57
N VAL A 267 -15.25 -2.42 3.74
CA VAL A 267 -14.48 -2.89 4.90
C VAL A 267 -13.66 -4.12 4.56
N GLN A 268 -14.27 -5.13 3.94
CA GLN A 268 -13.57 -6.37 3.58
C GLN A 268 -12.44 -6.12 2.57
N THR A 269 -12.66 -5.21 1.62
CA THR A 269 -11.65 -4.81 0.63
C THR A 269 -10.49 -4.07 1.29
N VAL A 270 -10.77 -3.13 2.20
CA VAL A 270 -9.75 -2.41 2.99
C VAL A 270 -8.93 -3.38 3.84
N LEU A 271 -9.58 -4.29 4.57
CA LEU A 271 -8.89 -5.29 5.40
C LEU A 271 -8.05 -6.26 4.56
N SER A 272 -8.55 -6.68 3.39
CA SER A 272 -7.77 -7.51 2.45
C SER A 272 -6.50 -6.79 2.02
N PHE A 273 -6.59 -5.52 1.63
CA PHE A 273 -5.44 -4.72 1.23
C PHE A 273 -4.43 -4.56 2.39
N LEU A 274 -4.90 -4.15 3.57
CA LEU A 274 -4.04 -3.97 4.74
C LEU A 274 -3.39 -5.28 5.20
N SER A 275 -4.06 -6.43 5.03
CA SER A 275 -3.48 -7.74 5.33
C SER A 275 -2.29 -8.08 4.42
N THR A 276 -2.23 -7.53 3.20
CA THR A 276 -1.02 -7.65 2.36
C THR A 276 0.17 -6.95 3.00
N LEU A 277 -0.06 -5.75 3.54
CA LEU A 277 0.97 -4.88 4.11
C LEU A 277 1.39 -5.33 5.52
N LEU A 278 0.40 -5.67 6.35
CA LEU A 278 0.56 -5.77 7.80
C LEU A 278 0.60 -7.22 8.29
N GLU A 279 -0.08 -8.18 7.67
CA GLU A 279 -0.11 -9.56 8.20
C GLU A 279 1.17 -10.33 7.88
N TYR A 280 1.64 -11.23 8.74
CA TYR A 280 2.85 -12.07 8.51
C TYR A 280 2.51 -13.49 8.06
N ASP A 281 1.46 -14.11 8.60
CA ASP A 281 1.28 -15.55 8.46
C ASP A 281 -0.18 -15.92 8.27
N THR A 282 -0.65 -15.89 7.02
CA THR A 282 -1.95 -16.48 6.71
C THR A 282 -1.97 -17.04 5.29
N THR A 283 -2.19 -18.36 5.20
CA THR A 283 -2.96 -18.95 4.11
C THR A 283 -4.45 -18.58 4.22
N ALA A 284 -4.87 -18.05 5.38
CA ALA A 284 -6.22 -17.58 5.62
C ALA A 284 -6.55 -16.38 4.71
N PRO A 285 -7.74 -16.38 4.08
CA PRO A 285 -8.14 -15.33 3.15
C PRO A 285 -8.41 -13.98 3.82
N GLN A 286 -8.62 -13.96 5.14
CA GLN A 286 -8.93 -12.76 5.93
C GLN A 286 -8.33 -12.84 7.34
N PRO A 287 -8.01 -11.68 7.97
CA PRO A 287 -7.53 -11.65 9.35
C PRO A 287 -8.66 -11.96 10.34
N PRO A 288 -8.35 -12.44 11.56
CA PRO A 288 -9.32 -12.56 12.64
C PRO A 288 -10.02 -11.23 12.90
N THR A 289 -11.35 -11.24 12.96
CA THR A 289 -12.17 -10.04 13.18
C THR A 289 -13.15 -10.23 14.34
N THR A 290 -13.46 -9.14 15.01
CA THR A 290 -14.54 -9.04 16.00
C THR A 290 -15.49 -7.92 15.58
N SER A 291 -16.78 -8.23 15.46
CA SER A 291 -17.81 -7.26 15.09
C SER A 291 -18.43 -6.62 16.33
N LYS A 292 -18.65 -5.31 16.26
CA LYS A 292 -19.41 -4.49 17.20
C LYS A 292 -20.40 -3.62 16.40
N PRO A 293 -21.46 -3.09 17.03
CA PRO A 293 -22.38 -2.18 16.35
C PRO A 293 -21.65 -0.98 15.71
N GLY A 294 -21.63 -0.92 14.38
CA GLY A 294 -20.97 0.15 13.62
C GLY A 294 -19.43 0.07 13.56
N GLU A 295 -18.82 -1.03 13.99
CA GLU A 295 -17.37 -1.20 14.02
C GLU A 295 -16.97 -2.65 13.75
N LEU A 296 -15.99 -2.85 12.87
CA LEU A 296 -15.31 -4.13 12.70
C LEU A 296 -13.84 -3.96 13.11
N VAL A 297 -13.39 -4.79 14.04
CA VAL A 297 -12.01 -4.76 14.53
C VAL A 297 -11.26 -5.98 14.01
N ALA A 298 -10.25 -5.77 13.17
CA ALA A 298 -9.33 -6.81 12.74
C ALA A 298 -8.07 -6.82 13.61
N SER A 299 -7.59 -8.01 13.91
CA SER A 299 -6.39 -8.25 14.70
C SER A 299 -5.31 -8.82 13.79
N LEU A 300 -4.20 -8.10 13.62
CA LEU A 300 -3.08 -8.51 12.76
C LEU A 300 -1.78 -8.62 13.56
N ARG A 301 -0.80 -9.38 13.04
CA ARG A 301 0.51 -9.61 13.67
C ARG A 301 0.40 -10.09 15.13
N ASP A 302 -0.33 -11.18 15.34
CA ASP A 302 -0.53 -11.79 16.66
C ASP A 302 -1.16 -10.83 17.69
N GLY A 303 -2.08 -9.95 17.25
CA GLY A 303 -2.80 -9.05 18.15
C GLY A 303 -2.16 -7.68 18.38
N ARG A 304 -0.95 -7.45 17.86
CA ARG A 304 -0.22 -6.20 18.13
C ARG A 304 -0.71 -5.02 17.30
N ILE A 305 -1.37 -5.29 16.18
CA ILE A 305 -2.04 -4.27 15.38
C ILE A 305 -3.54 -4.49 15.44
N LEU A 306 -4.26 -3.46 15.85
CA LEU A 306 -5.71 -3.39 15.76
C LEU A 306 -6.08 -2.48 14.58
N VAL A 307 -6.79 -3.01 13.59
CA VAL A 307 -7.40 -2.19 12.54
C VAL A 307 -8.88 -2.06 12.86
N ARG A 308 -9.32 -0.84 13.18
CA ARG A 308 -10.70 -0.53 13.56
C ARG A 308 -11.39 0.15 12.39
N CYS A 309 -12.20 -0.59 11.65
CA CYS A 309 -13.05 -0.03 10.59
C CYS A 309 -14.37 0.42 11.20
N ILE A 310 -14.63 1.74 11.20
CA ILE A 310 -15.78 2.36 11.87
C ILE A 310 -16.68 3.01 10.84
N ILE A 311 -17.99 2.83 10.97
CA ILE A 311 -18.96 3.53 10.12
C ILE A 311 -19.01 5.02 10.49
N LEU A 312 -18.70 5.89 9.52
CA LEU A 312 -18.83 7.33 9.71
C LEU A 312 -20.25 7.78 9.37
N ARG A 313 -20.95 8.31 10.37
CA ARG A 313 -22.26 8.96 10.22
C ARG A 313 -22.18 10.48 10.27
N ASP A 314 -21.01 11.01 10.60
CA ASP A 314 -20.69 12.43 10.63
C ASP A 314 -19.29 12.70 10.04
N PRO A 315 -18.94 13.98 9.76
CA PRO A 315 -17.65 14.33 9.15
C PRO A 315 -16.42 14.25 10.06
N PHE A 316 -16.58 14.14 11.38
CA PHE A 316 -15.49 14.23 12.36
C PHE A 316 -15.02 12.86 12.85
N GLY A 317 -15.95 11.94 13.09
CA GLY A 317 -15.66 10.56 13.47
C GLY A 317 -14.95 10.40 14.83
N PRO A 318 -14.33 9.22 15.07
CA PRO A 318 -13.66 8.89 16.34
C PRO A 318 -12.62 9.90 16.85
N PRO A 319 -11.82 10.60 16.01
CA PRO A 319 -10.78 11.50 16.50
C PRO A 319 -11.26 12.68 17.36
N ILE A 320 -12.56 13.02 17.36
CA ILE A 320 -13.12 14.02 18.29
C ILE A 320 -13.72 13.39 19.56
N HIS A 321 -13.76 12.07 19.66
CA HIS A 321 -14.28 11.32 20.79
C HIS A 321 -13.20 10.53 21.54
N GLU A 322 -12.06 10.28 20.90
CA GLU A 322 -10.92 9.52 21.42
C GLU A 322 -9.70 10.46 21.59
N GLU A 323 -9.40 10.83 22.84
CA GLU A 323 -8.34 11.80 23.16
C GLU A 323 -6.94 11.28 22.85
N ASP A 324 -6.75 9.96 22.94
CA ASP A 324 -5.48 9.25 22.77
C ASP A 324 -5.05 9.04 21.31
N ALA A 325 -5.85 9.50 20.33
CA ALA A 325 -5.42 9.57 18.94
C ALA A 325 -4.19 10.50 18.78
N ASP A 326 -3.21 10.06 17.99
CA ASP A 326 -1.93 10.74 17.86
C ASP A 326 -1.78 11.47 16.50
N ALA A 327 -2.16 10.79 15.42
CA ALA A 327 -1.96 11.29 14.06
C ALA A 327 -3.21 11.08 13.20
N ILE A 328 -3.37 11.94 12.19
CA ILE A 328 -4.40 11.82 11.16
C ILE A 328 -3.80 11.96 9.78
N VAL A 329 -4.14 11.02 8.90
CA VAL A 329 -3.76 11.06 7.49
C VAL A 329 -4.90 11.65 6.68
N VAL A 330 -4.57 12.62 5.83
CA VAL A 330 -5.51 13.31 4.94
C VAL A 330 -4.96 13.35 3.52
N SER A 331 -5.85 13.40 2.55
CA SER A 331 -5.53 13.81 1.17
C SER A 331 -5.71 15.33 1.02
N ALA A 332 -5.28 15.87 -0.12
CA ALA A 332 -5.61 17.25 -0.50
C ALA A 332 -7.13 17.53 -0.44
N GLU A 333 -7.98 16.56 -0.80
CA GLU A 333 -9.44 16.66 -0.74
C GLU A 333 -9.99 16.77 0.70
N THR A 334 -9.28 16.20 1.68
CA THR A 334 -9.73 16.10 3.08
C THR A 334 -8.91 16.96 4.03
N ARG A 335 -7.99 17.80 3.52
CA ARG A 335 -7.16 18.74 4.29
C ARG A 335 -7.97 19.62 5.23
N SER A 336 -9.08 20.19 4.73
CA SER A 336 -9.97 21.04 5.53
C SER A 336 -10.66 20.26 6.66
N GLY A 337 -10.97 18.98 6.45
CA GLY A 337 -11.51 18.07 7.46
C GLY A 337 -10.52 17.83 8.60
N GLY A 338 -9.24 17.57 8.28
CA GLY A 338 -8.19 17.44 9.29
C GLY A 338 -8.04 18.68 10.16
N LYS A 339 -8.08 19.88 9.54
CA LYS A 339 -8.09 21.15 10.28
C LYS A 339 -9.31 21.26 11.20
N ALA A 340 -10.51 20.99 10.69
CA ALA A 340 -11.74 21.08 11.47
C ALA A 340 -11.76 20.12 12.67
N ILE A 341 -11.19 18.92 12.52
CA ILE A 341 -11.00 17.98 13.63
C ILE A 341 -10.10 18.57 14.71
N ASN A 342 -8.96 19.17 14.34
CA ASN A 342 -8.06 19.80 15.30
C ASN A 342 -8.67 21.03 15.99
N ASP A 343 -9.46 21.83 15.27
CA ASP A 343 -10.22 22.94 15.85
C ASP A 343 -11.19 22.42 16.94
N ARG A 344 -11.91 21.33 16.68
CA ARG A 344 -12.79 20.65 17.68
C ARG A 344 -12.04 20.06 18.86
N ARG A 345 -10.84 19.51 18.64
CA ARG A 345 -9.98 18.99 19.72
C ARG A 345 -9.50 20.13 20.62
N ALA A 346 -9.14 21.28 20.03
CA ALA A 346 -8.75 22.47 20.79
C ALA A 346 -9.90 23.03 21.63
N GLU A 347 -11.14 23.03 21.13
CA GLU A 347 -12.35 23.39 21.90
C GLU A 347 -12.53 22.53 23.17
N LYS A 348 -12.04 21.28 23.15
CA LYS A 348 -12.07 20.34 24.27
C LYS A 348 -10.83 20.39 25.17
N GLY A 349 -9.84 21.21 24.83
CA GLY A 349 -8.55 21.25 25.52
C GLY A 349 -7.63 20.04 25.22
N TRP A 350 -7.91 19.28 24.17
CA TRP A 350 -7.11 18.12 23.77
C TRP A 350 -5.93 18.52 22.89
N ARG A 351 -4.87 17.70 22.91
CA ARG A 351 -3.73 17.89 22.01
C ARG A 351 -4.16 17.77 20.53
N PRO A 352 -3.65 18.63 19.63
CA PRO A 352 -3.90 18.46 18.20
C PRO A 352 -3.27 17.16 17.71
N LEU A 353 -3.89 16.55 16.70
CA LEU A 353 -3.33 15.43 15.96
C LEU A 353 -2.22 15.94 15.04
N GLU A 354 -1.17 15.14 14.88
CA GLU A 354 -0.18 15.35 13.83
C GLU A 354 -0.82 15.04 12.48
N VAL A 355 -0.84 16.02 11.57
CA VAL A 355 -1.54 15.90 10.27
C VAL A 355 -0.53 15.52 9.19
N PHE A 356 -0.73 14.34 8.61
CA PHE A 356 0.04 13.88 7.45
C PHE A 356 -0.80 14.04 6.19
N GLU A 357 -0.43 15.03 5.39
CA GLU A 357 -1.04 15.21 4.08
C GLU A 357 -0.33 14.38 3.02
N ILE A 358 -1.09 13.55 2.31
CA ILE A 358 -0.60 12.70 1.23
C ILE A 358 -1.14 13.27 -0.07
N ASP A 359 -0.22 13.72 -0.93
CA ASP A 359 -0.59 14.14 -2.27
C ASP A 359 -1.02 12.93 -3.10
N VAL A 360 -2.19 13.01 -3.71
CA VAL A 360 -2.80 11.89 -4.42
C VAL A 360 -2.49 12.04 -5.90
N LEU A 361 -1.51 11.24 -6.36
CA LEU A 361 -1.17 10.91 -7.75
C LEU A 361 -1.41 12.03 -8.80
N ASP A 362 -0.39 12.85 -9.09
CA ASP A 362 -0.35 13.67 -10.30
C ASP A 362 0.42 12.94 -11.43
N ALA A 363 -0.20 12.80 -12.60
CA ALA A 363 0.40 12.17 -13.77
C ALA A 363 1.31 13.10 -14.59
N THR A 364 1.30 14.42 -14.32
CA THR A 364 2.14 15.39 -15.04
C THR A 364 3.63 15.09 -14.91
N GLU A 365 4.03 14.47 -13.80
CA GLU A 365 5.45 14.35 -13.45
C GLU A 365 6.16 13.19 -14.16
N VAL A 366 5.45 12.16 -14.66
CA VAL A 366 6.05 10.91 -15.19
C VAL A 366 6.55 11.02 -16.64
N GLY A 367 6.62 12.24 -17.18
CA GLY A 367 7.43 12.63 -18.35
C GLY A 367 7.44 11.67 -19.54
N GLU A 368 6.44 11.77 -20.42
CA GLU A 368 6.60 11.61 -21.87
C GLU A 368 5.37 12.21 -22.58
N GLY A 369 5.61 12.84 -23.73
CA GLY A 369 4.76 13.84 -24.36
C GLY A 369 3.31 13.43 -24.69
N ASP A 370 2.48 14.48 -24.75
CA ASP A 370 1.03 14.51 -25.03
C ASP A 370 0.08 14.29 -23.84
N VAL A 371 0.40 14.89 -22.69
CA VAL A 371 -0.56 15.06 -21.58
C VAL A 371 -1.36 16.35 -21.79
N SER A 372 -2.13 16.41 -22.88
CA SER A 372 -3.31 17.29 -22.97
C SER A 372 -4.51 16.73 -22.15
N LYS A 373 -4.25 15.71 -21.31
CA LYS A 373 -5.23 14.80 -20.69
C LYS A 373 -5.01 14.57 -19.19
N THR A 374 -4.50 15.58 -18.47
CA THR A 374 -4.37 15.54 -17.00
C THR A 374 -5.72 15.39 -16.31
N GLU A 375 -6.73 16.13 -16.79
CA GLU A 375 -8.10 16.02 -16.29
C GLU A 375 -8.70 14.63 -16.56
N ASP A 376 -8.43 14.05 -17.74
CA ASP A 376 -8.87 12.70 -18.11
C ASP A 376 -8.26 11.62 -17.20
N PHE A 377 -7.02 11.79 -16.74
CA PHE A 377 -6.34 10.80 -15.89
C PHE A 377 -6.86 10.81 -14.45
N ALA A 378 -6.91 11.98 -13.81
CA ALA A 378 -7.48 12.14 -12.48
C ALA A 378 -8.96 11.72 -12.46
N ALA A 379 -9.70 12.00 -13.54
CA ALA A 379 -11.04 11.49 -13.74
C ALA A 379 -11.06 9.94 -13.80
N LYS A 380 -10.18 9.29 -14.58
CA LYS A 380 -10.15 7.82 -14.75
C LYS A 380 -9.86 7.04 -13.47
N ILE A 381 -9.14 7.60 -12.51
CA ILE A 381 -8.83 6.93 -11.24
C ILE A 381 -9.81 7.28 -10.11
N SER A 382 -10.85 8.08 -10.38
CA SER A 382 -11.87 8.44 -9.41
C SER A 382 -12.92 7.34 -9.25
N SER A 383 -13.35 7.06 -8.00
CA SER A 383 -14.51 6.20 -7.72
C SER A 383 -15.79 6.65 -8.47
N THR A 384 -15.94 7.92 -8.81
CA THR A 384 -17.09 8.40 -9.59
C THR A 384 -17.08 7.89 -11.02
N THR A 385 -15.92 7.87 -11.66
CA THR A 385 -15.76 7.39 -13.04
C THR A 385 -15.88 5.88 -13.11
N ILE A 386 -15.35 5.16 -12.12
CA ILE A 386 -15.53 3.70 -12.02
C ILE A 386 -17.03 3.35 -11.95
N ARG A 387 -17.80 4.07 -11.12
CA ARG A 387 -19.25 3.88 -11.02
C ARG A 387 -19.97 4.22 -12.31
N GLN A 388 -19.60 5.31 -12.98
CA GLN A 388 -20.16 5.67 -14.28
C GLN A 388 -19.96 4.55 -15.32
N GLN A 389 -18.72 4.06 -15.46
CA GLN A 389 -18.39 3.00 -16.42
C GLN A 389 -19.16 1.71 -16.15
N ARG A 390 -19.30 1.31 -14.88
CA ARG A 390 -20.08 0.13 -14.48
C ARG A 390 -21.57 0.28 -14.78
N ALA A 391 -22.14 1.45 -14.49
CA ALA A 391 -23.54 1.73 -14.78
C ALA A 391 -23.82 1.73 -16.30
N GLU A 392 -22.89 2.27 -17.10
CA GLU A 392 -22.99 2.26 -18.57
C GLU A 392 -22.87 0.85 -19.14
N ALA A 393 -21.92 0.04 -18.65
CA ALA A 393 -21.74 -1.35 -19.08
C ALA A 393 -23.00 -2.20 -18.80
N LYS A 394 -23.63 -2.05 -17.62
CA LYS A 394 -24.89 -2.74 -17.29
C LYS A 394 -26.08 -2.33 -18.14
N ARG A 395 -26.08 -1.10 -18.69
CA ARG A 395 -27.15 -0.64 -19.60
C ARG A 395 -26.98 -1.20 -21.02
N GLN A 396 -25.79 -1.67 -21.35
CA GLN A 396 -25.45 -2.21 -22.68
C GLN A 396 -25.48 -3.75 -22.73
N SER A 397 -25.50 -4.42 -21.58
CA SER A 397 -25.72 -5.87 -21.42
C SER A 397 -27.20 -6.21 -21.27
#